data_AF-A0A2V2RQ53-F1
#
_entry.id   AF-A0A2V2RQ53-F1
#
_cell.length_a   1.000
_cell.length_b   1.000
_cell.length_c   1.000
_cell.angle_alpha   90.00
_cell.angle_beta   90.00
_cell.angle_gamma   90.00
#
_symmetry.space_group_name_H-M   'P 1'
#
loop_
_entity.id
_entity.type
_entity.pdbx_description
1 polymer ?
#
loop_
_entity_poly.entity_id
_entity_poly.type
_entity_poly.pdbx_seq_one_letter_code
_entity_poly.pdbx_strand_id
1 'polypeptide(L)'
;MISQTNKTGGATAIRVRCSPLSHLNLLEAESIHILREVAAEFARPAMLYSIGKDSSVMLRLAQKAFYPDKIPFPLLHVDTTYKFQEMIDFRDRNCRELGLKLIVHTNSQAIAGGANPFLLGTTRCCALLKTQALLDALRIHEIDAAIGGARRDEEKSRAKERVFSFRDAF
;
A
#
# COMPACT_ATOMS: atom_id res chain seq x y z
N MET A 1 -61.20 -3.30 -41.71
CA MET A 1 -60.55 -4.54 -41.22
C MET A 1 -59.05 -4.30 -41.15
N ILE A 2 -58.56 -4.25 -39.91
CA ILE A 2 -57.23 -4.60 -39.39
C ILE A 2 -56.07 -4.69 -40.39
N SER A 3 -55.06 -3.84 -40.19
CA SER A 3 -53.67 -4.30 -40.21
C SER A 3 -52.82 -3.38 -39.32
N GLN A 4 -52.75 -3.74 -38.03
CA GLN A 4 -51.60 -3.39 -37.19
C GLN A 4 -50.49 -4.39 -37.51
N THR A 5 -49.28 -3.93 -37.84
CA THR A 5 -48.06 -4.71 -37.65
C THR A 5 -46.86 -3.80 -37.37
N ASN A 6 -46.49 -3.77 -36.09
CA ASN A 6 -45.16 -3.59 -35.49
C ASN A 6 -44.12 -2.68 -36.17
N LYS A 7 -44.01 -1.45 -35.66
CA LYS A 7 -42.71 -0.74 -35.56
C LYS A 7 -41.88 -1.41 -34.47
N THR A 8 -40.94 -2.26 -34.86
CA THR A 8 -39.86 -2.73 -33.98
C THR A 8 -38.97 -1.53 -33.66
N GLY A 9 -39.12 -0.98 -32.46
CA GLY A 9 -38.18 -0.03 -31.88
C GLY A 9 -36.85 -0.72 -31.64
N GLY A 10 -35.92 -0.57 -32.59
CA GLY A 10 -34.55 -1.03 -32.44
C GLY A 10 -33.86 -0.22 -31.36
N ALA A 11 -33.61 -0.84 -30.21
CA ALA A 11 -32.72 -0.31 -29.19
C ALA A 11 -31.34 -0.09 -29.83
N THR A 12 -31.00 1.18 -30.05
CA THR A 12 -29.69 1.54 -30.57
C THR A 12 -28.71 1.32 -29.43
N ALA A 13 -27.96 0.23 -29.48
CA ALA A 13 -26.89 -0.04 -28.52
C ALA A 13 -25.94 1.16 -28.53
N ILE A 14 -25.86 1.89 -27.41
CA ILE A 14 -24.89 2.96 -27.21
C ILE A 14 -23.52 2.29 -27.28
N ARG A 15 -22.86 2.42 -28.41
CA ARG A 15 -21.50 1.93 -28.61
C ARG A 15 -20.58 2.84 -27.80
N VAL A 16 -20.32 2.47 -26.55
CA VAL A 16 -19.32 3.16 -25.72
C VAL A 16 -18.00 3.07 -26.48
N ARG A 17 -17.53 4.20 -26.99
CA ARG A 17 -16.18 4.28 -27.57
C ARG A 17 -15.20 4.22 -26.41
N CYS A 18 -14.71 3.02 -26.11
CA CYS A 18 -13.59 2.86 -25.19
C CYS A 18 -12.32 3.15 -25.98
N SER A 19 -11.70 4.31 -25.73
CA SER A 19 -10.34 4.57 -26.18
C SER A 19 -9.40 3.56 -25.51
N PRO A 20 -8.38 3.04 -26.20
CA PRO A 20 -7.43 2.11 -25.57
C PRO A 20 -6.80 2.78 -24.35
N LEU A 21 -6.68 2.01 -23.26
CA LEU A 21 -6.06 2.50 -22.03
C LEU A 21 -4.60 2.87 -22.30
N SER A 22 -4.16 4.00 -21.75
CA SER A 22 -2.73 4.29 -21.67
C SER A 22 -2.04 3.28 -20.77
N HIS A 23 -0.72 3.15 -20.90
CA HIS A 23 0.07 2.28 -20.04
C HIS A 23 -0.12 2.60 -18.54
N LEU A 24 -0.15 3.89 -18.17
CA LEU A 24 -0.37 4.30 -16.78
C LEU A 24 -1.79 4.00 -16.30
N ASN A 25 -2.79 4.12 -17.16
CA ASN A 25 -4.17 3.75 -16.80
C ASN A 25 -4.29 2.25 -16.55
N LEU A 26 -3.58 1.42 -17.32
CA LEU A 26 -3.53 -0.01 -17.11
C LEU A 26 -2.87 -0.35 -15.76
N LEU A 27 -1.68 0.21 -15.49
CA LEU A 27 -0.98 0.00 -14.21
C LEU A 27 -1.79 0.49 -13.01
N GLU A 28 -2.48 1.63 -13.14
CA GLU A 28 -3.37 2.14 -12.10
C GLU A 28 -4.53 1.18 -11.85
N ALA A 29 -5.18 0.67 -12.91
CA ALA A 29 -6.29 -0.27 -12.79
C ALA A 29 -5.84 -1.60 -12.16
N GLU A 30 -4.69 -2.15 -12.59
CA GLU A 30 -4.12 -3.38 -12.02
C GLU A 30 -3.77 -3.19 -10.53
N SER A 31 -3.16 -2.07 -10.17
CA SER A 31 -2.81 -1.76 -8.79
C SER A 31 -4.05 -1.61 -7.90
N ILE A 32 -5.09 -0.92 -8.39
CA ILE A 32 -6.37 -0.79 -7.69
C ILE A 32 -7.03 -2.16 -7.49
N HIS A 33 -7.00 -3.02 -8.51
CA HIS A 33 -7.54 -4.37 -8.40
C HIS A 33 -6.83 -5.17 -7.29
N ILE A 34 -5.48 -5.18 -7.28
CA ILE A 34 -4.70 -5.88 -6.24
C ILE A 34 -5.04 -5.35 -4.84
N LEU A 35 -5.15 -4.04 -4.66
CA LEU A 35 -5.50 -3.44 -3.36
C LEU A 35 -6.89 -3.87 -2.88
N ARG A 36 -7.87 -3.98 -3.80
CA ARG A 36 -9.23 -4.42 -3.48
C ARG A 36 -9.28 -5.90 -3.10
N GLU A 37 -8.55 -6.75 -3.82
CA GLU A 37 -8.43 -8.18 -3.47
C GLU A 37 -7.85 -8.36 -2.07
N VAL A 38 -6.79 -7.62 -1.73
CA VAL A 38 -6.23 -7.68 -0.36
C VAL A 38 -7.26 -7.24 0.69
N ALA A 39 -8.03 -6.18 0.42
CA ALA A 39 -9.05 -5.72 1.36
C ALA A 39 -10.25 -6.67 1.48
N ALA A 40 -10.52 -7.50 0.46
CA ALA A 40 -11.61 -8.46 0.46
C ALA A 40 -11.23 -9.78 1.15
N GLU A 41 -9.99 -10.25 0.97
CA GLU A 41 -9.54 -11.58 1.39
C GLU A 41 -8.84 -11.62 2.77
N PHE A 42 -8.34 -10.49 3.26
CA PHE A 42 -7.59 -10.42 4.52
C PHE A 42 -8.35 -9.65 5.60
N ALA A 43 -8.27 -10.12 6.84
CA ALA A 43 -9.05 -9.58 7.96
C ALA A 43 -8.39 -8.34 8.59
N ARG A 44 -7.06 -8.26 8.60
CA ARG A 44 -6.30 -7.14 9.20
C ARG A 44 -5.13 -6.69 8.30
N PRO A 45 -5.39 -6.26 7.05
CA PRO A 45 -4.35 -5.72 6.20
C PRO A 45 -3.79 -4.40 6.77
N ALA A 46 -2.54 -4.10 6.45
CA ALA A 46 -1.93 -2.79 6.69
C ALA A 46 -1.02 -2.38 5.53
N MET A 47 -1.02 -1.10 5.18
CA MET A 47 -0.15 -0.58 4.12
C MET A 47 1.13 0.03 4.70
N LEU A 48 2.28 -0.45 4.26
CA LEU A 48 3.57 0.07 4.71
C LEU A 48 3.80 1.47 4.12
N TYR A 49 3.90 2.48 4.99
CA TYR A 49 4.06 3.88 4.60
C TYR A 49 5.39 4.43 5.07
N SER A 50 6.38 4.47 4.17
CA SER A 50 7.75 4.92 4.47
C SER A 50 7.97 6.43 4.29
N ILE A 51 6.95 7.15 3.83
CA ILE A 51 7.02 8.58 3.44
C ILE A 51 7.91 8.81 2.20
N GLY A 52 8.20 7.73 1.45
CA GLY A 52 8.90 7.81 0.17
C GLY A 52 7.95 7.96 -1.01
N LYS A 53 8.50 8.26 -2.19
CA LYS A 53 7.75 8.44 -3.44
C LYS A 53 6.80 7.26 -3.73
N ASP A 54 7.28 6.03 -3.58
CA ASP A 54 6.52 4.83 -3.95
C ASP A 54 5.35 4.60 -2.99
N SER A 55 5.59 4.77 -1.69
CA SER A 55 4.54 4.67 -0.67
C SER A 55 3.49 5.78 -0.78
N SER A 56 3.87 6.96 -1.30
CA SER A 56 2.92 8.05 -1.59
C SER A 56 2.07 7.75 -2.84
N VAL A 57 2.64 7.13 -3.87
CA VAL A 57 1.88 6.63 -5.04
C VAL A 57 0.90 5.54 -4.59
N MET A 58 1.33 4.59 -3.76
CA MET A 58 0.44 3.58 -3.20
C MET A 58 -0.70 4.19 -2.38
N LEU A 59 -0.42 5.19 -1.54
CA LEU A 59 -1.47 5.89 -0.80
C LEU A 59 -2.48 6.52 -1.76
N ARG A 60 -2.01 7.13 -2.85
CA ARG A 60 -2.90 7.69 -3.88
C ARG A 60 -3.73 6.62 -4.57
N LEU A 61 -3.16 5.47 -4.88
CA LEU A 61 -3.86 4.32 -5.46
C LEU A 61 -4.92 3.77 -4.50
N ALA A 62 -4.60 3.67 -3.20
CA ALA A 62 -5.55 3.25 -2.18
C ALA A 62 -6.73 4.23 -2.06
N GLN A 63 -6.48 5.54 -2.07
CA GLN A 63 -7.55 6.54 -2.12
C GLN A 63 -8.49 6.33 -3.32
N LYS A 64 -7.93 6.04 -4.50
CA LYS A 64 -8.73 5.76 -5.71
C LYS A 64 -9.47 4.42 -5.61
N ALA A 65 -8.86 3.41 -5.01
CA ALA A 65 -9.43 2.08 -4.90
C ALA A 65 -10.70 2.06 -4.03
N PHE A 66 -10.75 2.88 -2.98
CA PHE A 66 -11.84 2.87 -1.99
C PHE A 66 -12.75 4.09 -2.03
N TYR A 67 -12.50 5.07 -2.91
CA TYR A 67 -13.41 6.19 -3.12
C TYR A 67 -14.83 5.71 -3.46
N PRO A 68 -15.90 6.31 -2.89
CA PRO A 68 -15.91 7.50 -2.02
C PRO A 68 -15.66 7.24 -0.53
N ASP A 69 -15.54 5.99 -0.12
CA ASP A 69 -15.31 5.60 1.26
C ASP A 69 -13.84 5.79 1.69
N LYS A 70 -13.60 5.61 3.00
CA LYS A 70 -12.25 5.65 3.57
C LYS A 70 -11.51 4.34 3.26
N ILE A 71 -10.18 4.43 3.27
CA ILE A 71 -9.31 3.25 3.16
C ILE A 71 -9.60 2.30 4.33
N PRO A 72 -9.92 1.01 4.09
CA PRO A 72 -10.41 0.09 5.11
C PRO A 72 -9.31 -0.48 6.03
N PHE A 73 -8.05 -0.07 5.83
CA PHE A 73 -6.90 -0.53 6.59
C PHE A 73 -6.02 0.63 7.08
N PRO A 74 -5.30 0.46 8.20
CA PRO A 74 -4.34 1.43 8.67
C PRO A 74 -3.09 1.50 7.77
N LEU A 75 -2.40 2.63 7.85
CA LEU A 75 -1.02 2.75 7.45
C LEU A 75 -0.11 2.26 8.58
N LEU A 76 1.03 1.67 8.24
CA LEU A 76 2.07 1.27 9.19
C LEU A 76 3.39 1.95 8.83
N HIS A 77 3.96 2.69 9.78
CA HIS A 77 5.26 3.32 9.69
C HIS A 77 6.21 2.74 10.73
N VAL A 78 7.34 2.21 10.26
CA VAL A 78 8.47 1.86 11.14
C VAL A 78 9.36 3.08 11.29
N ASP A 79 9.36 3.64 12.50
CA ASP A 79 10.17 4.81 12.86
C ASP A 79 11.49 4.35 13.47
N THR A 80 12.57 4.65 12.75
CA THR A 80 13.93 4.33 13.17
C THR A 80 14.59 5.45 13.96
N THR A 81 13.89 6.57 14.21
CA THR A 81 14.42 7.83 14.80
C THR A 81 15.59 8.47 14.06
N TYR A 82 15.85 8.03 12.82
CA TYR A 82 16.92 8.54 11.94
C TYR A 82 16.36 9.22 10.68
N LYS A 83 15.04 9.40 10.58
CA LYS A 83 14.41 10.11 9.47
C LYS A 83 14.53 11.62 9.67
N PHE A 84 14.61 12.35 8.56
CA PHE A 84 14.55 13.81 8.58
C PHE A 84 13.24 14.27 9.22
N GLN A 85 13.30 15.32 10.04
CA GLN A 85 12.14 15.84 10.76
C GLN A 85 11.04 16.26 9.77
N GLU A 86 11.41 16.83 8.63
CA GLU A 86 10.50 17.27 7.58
C GLU A 86 9.69 16.10 7.00
N MET A 87 10.24 14.88 6.97
CA MET A 87 9.50 13.69 6.55
C MET A 87 8.42 13.36 7.58
N ILE A 88 8.76 13.40 8.87
CA ILE A 88 7.84 13.12 9.97
C ILE A 88 6.71 14.15 10.00
N ASP A 89 7.05 15.43 9.87
CA ASP A 89 6.07 16.51 9.81
C ASP A 89 5.13 16.37 8.61
N PHE A 90 5.67 16.00 7.45
CA PHE A 90 4.87 15.73 6.25
C PHE A 90 3.93 14.53 6.47
N ARG A 91 4.43 13.43 7.04
CA ARG A 91 3.63 12.23 7.37
C ARG A 91 2.45 12.59 8.26
N ASP A 92 2.71 13.28 9.36
CA ASP A 92 1.72 13.57 10.40
C ASP A 92 0.67 14.56 9.89
N ARG A 93 1.10 15.55 9.11
CA ARG A 93 0.19 16.48 8.42
C ARG A 93 -0.71 15.76 7.43
N ASN A 94 -0.13 14.96 6.53
CA ASN A 94 -0.86 14.25 5.49
C ASN A 94 -1.86 13.24 6.07
N CYS A 95 -1.48 12.49 7.11
CA CYS A 95 -2.40 11.56 7.79
C CYS A 95 -3.56 12.30 8.46
N ARG A 96 -3.31 13.46 9.08
CA ARG A 96 -4.34 14.28 9.73
C ARG A 96 -5.31 14.88 8.72
N GLU A 97 -4.81 15.51 7.66
CA GLU A 97 -5.62 16.13 6.62
C GLU A 97 -6.52 15.13 5.89
N LEU A 98 -6.03 13.91 5.69
CA LEU A 98 -6.76 12.84 5.02
C LEU A 98 -7.56 11.95 5.97
N GLY A 99 -7.50 12.19 7.29
CA GLY A 99 -8.19 11.38 8.31
C GLY A 99 -7.77 9.90 8.33
N LEU A 100 -6.49 9.63 8.06
CA LEU A 100 -5.93 8.28 7.98
C LEU A 100 -5.54 7.74 9.35
N LYS A 101 -5.80 6.45 9.59
CA LYS A 101 -5.26 5.75 10.76
C LYS A 101 -3.81 5.36 10.49
N LEU A 102 -2.89 5.88 11.29
CA LEU A 102 -1.47 5.58 11.20
C LEU A 102 -1.01 4.84 12.46
N ILE A 103 -0.43 3.67 12.26
CA ILE A 103 0.33 2.93 13.27
C ILE A 103 1.79 3.33 13.12
N VAL A 104 2.38 3.83 14.20
CA VAL A 104 3.83 4.09 14.27
C VAL A 104 4.43 3.08 15.23
N HIS A 105 5.45 2.36 14.78
CA HIS A 105 6.18 1.41 15.62
C HIS A 105 7.67 1.73 15.62
N THR A 106 8.26 1.70 16.81
CA THR A 106 9.67 2.00 17.07
C THR A 106 10.25 0.90 17.94
N ASN A 107 11.44 0.39 17.58
CA ASN A 107 12.16 -0.54 18.43
C ASN A 107 12.86 0.21 19.58
N SER A 108 12.09 0.60 20.59
CA SER A 108 12.59 1.37 21.74
C SER A 108 13.68 0.66 22.52
N GLN A 109 13.66 -0.68 22.57
CA GLN A 109 14.72 -1.48 23.22
C GLN A 109 16.05 -1.35 22.50
N ALA A 110 16.07 -1.47 21.17
CA ALA A 110 17.29 -1.28 20.39
C ALA A 110 17.83 0.15 20.52
N ILE A 111 16.95 1.16 20.50
CA ILE A 111 17.34 2.56 20.69
C ILE A 111 17.95 2.78 22.09
N ALA A 112 17.30 2.30 23.14
CA ALA A 112 17.82 2.38 24.51
C ALA A 112 19.16 1.64 24.66
N GLY A 113 19.36 0.56 23.90
CA GLY A 113 20.63 -0.16 23.79
C GLY A 113 21.69 0.53 22.93
N GLY A 114 21.46 1.76 22.45
CA GLY A 114 22.42 2.54 21.68
C GLY A 114 22.53 2.12 20.20
N ALA A 115 21.49 1.51 19.62
CA ALA A 115 21.51 1.10 18.23
C ALA A 115 21.76 2.29 17.29
N ASN A 116 22.94 2.29 16.67
CA ASN A 116 23.41 3.36 15.82
C ASN A 116 24.21 2.76 14.64
N PRO A 117 23.99 3.21 13.39
CA PRO A 117 24.75 2.71 12.24
C PRO A 117 26.26 2.91 12.36
N PHE A 118 26.75 3.94 13.08
CA PHE A 118 28.18 4.18 13.29
C PHE A 118 28.81 3.18 14.26
N LEU A 119 28.04 2.69 15.24
CA LEU A 119 28.54 1.75 16.26
C LEU A 119 28.34 0.29 15.83
N LEU A 120 27.19 -0.04 15.26
CA LEU A 120 26.80 -1.41 14.94
C LEU A 120 27.02 -1.78 13.46
N GLY A 121 27.39 -0.81 12.63
CA GLY A 121 27.33 -0.95 11.18
C GLY A 121 25.89 -0.87 10.66
N THR A 122 25.75 -0.59 9.36
CA THR A 122 24.44 -0.39 8.72
C THR A 122 23.57 -1.64 8.72
N THR A 123 24.16 -2.83 8.51
CA THR A 123 23.44 -4.10 8.44
C THR A 123 22.74 -4.45 9.75
N ARG A 124 23.50 -4.49 10.87
CA ARG A 124 22.95 -4.85 12.18
C ARG A 124 21.98 -3.78 12.69
N CYS A 125 22.30 -2.50 12.46
CA CYS A 125 21.40 -1.40 12.80
C CYS A 125 20.07 -1.50 12.04
N CYS A 126 20.09 -1.74 10.72
CA CYS A 126 18.87 -1.92 9.94
C CYS A 126 18.09 -3.18 10.35
N ALA A 127 18.77 -4.28 10.69
CA ALA A 127 18.11 -5.48 11.19
C ALA A 127 17.30 -5.20 12.46
N LEU A 128 17.85 -4.42 13.41
CA LEU A 128 17.17 -4.06 14.65
C LEU A 128 16.07 -3.01 14.44
N LEU A 129 16.40 -1.89 13.79
CA LEU A 129 15.52 -0.73 13.72
C LEU A 129 14.47 -0.83 12.62
N LYS A 130 14.69 -1.65 11.58
CA LYS A 130 13.73 -1.83 10.47
C LYS A 130 13.11 -3.21 10.49
N THR A 131 13.93 -4.26 10.37
CA THR A 131 13.41 -5.63 10.20
C THR A 131 12.69 -6.11 11.46
N GLN A 132 13.38 -6.10 12.60
CA GLN A 132 12.80 -6.53 13.87
C GLN A 132 11.61 -5.67 14.26
N ALA A 133 11.74 -4.34 14.14
CA ALA A 133 10.64 -3.43 14.44
C ALA A 133 9.41 -3.67 13.53
N LEU A 134 9.60 -3.98 12.24
CA LEU A 134 8.49 -4.34 11.36
C LEU A 134 7.84 -5.65 11.82
N LEU A 135 8.64 -6.70 12.09
CA LEU A 135 8.11 -7.99 12.53
C LEU A 135 7.34 -7.86 13.86
N ASP A 136 7.84 -7.05 14.78
CA ASP A 136 7.18 -6.77 16.05
C ASP A 136 5.86 -6.03 15.84
N ALA A 137 5.83 -5.01 14.97
CA ALA A 137 4.60 -4.31 14.62
C ALA A 137 3.55 -5.24 13.99
N LEU A 138 3.96 -6.10 13.05
CA LEU A 138 3.07 -7.07 12.43
C LEU A 138 2.48 -8.03 13.46
N ARG A 139 3.29 -8.51 14.41
CA ARG A 139 2.85 -9.40 15.49
C ARG A 139 1.90 -8.71 16.48
N ILE A 140 2.27 -7.53 16.97
CA ILE A 140 1.51 -6.78 17.99
C ILE A 140 0.11 -6.39 17.47
N HIS A 141 0.02 -6.01 16.20
CA HIS A 141 -1.24 -5.61 15.58
C HIS A 141 -1.93 -6.75 14.82
N GLU A 142 -1.40 -7.98 14.94
CA GLU A 142 -1.92 -9.19 14.32
C GLU A 142 -2.17 -9.04 12.81
N ILE A 143 -1.32 -8.27 12.12
CA ILE A 143 -1.47 -7.96 10.69
C ILE A 143 -1.28 -9.23 9.88
N ASP A 144 -2.28 -9.58 9.07
CA ASP A 144 -2.29 -10.80 8.23
C ASP A 144 -1.91 -10.52 6.76
N ALA A 145 -1.92 -9.26 6.33
CA ALA A 145 -1.36 -8.83 5.06
C ALA A 145 -0.63 -7.48 5.18
N ALA A 146 0.63 -7.44 4.71
CA ALA A 146 1.41 -6.21 4.62
C ALA A 146 1.59 -5.78 3.16
N ILE A 147 1.02 -4.62 2.81
CA ILE A 147 1.07 -4.09 1.44
C ILE A 147 2.31 -3.20 1.32
N GLY A 148 3.28 -3.61 0.50
CA GLY A 148 4.56 -2.91 0.31
C GLY A 148 4.74 -2.32 -1.09
N GLY A 149 5.52 -1.23 -1.17
CA GLY A 149 5.78 -0.49 -2.43
C GLY A 149 7.05 -0.90 -3.17
N ALA A 150 7.52 -2.13 -2.96
CA ALA A 150 8.70 -2.65 -3.63
C ALA A 150 8.41 -2.89 -5.12
N ARG A 151 9.33 -2.50 -5.99
CA ARG A 151 9.19 -2.72 -7.44
C ARG A 151 10.26 -3.68 -7.96
N ARG A 152 9.92 -4.42 -9.03
CA ARG A 152 10.80 -5.44 -9.64
C ARG A 152 12.05 -4.85 -10.29
N ASP A 153 11.97 -3.60 -10.74
CA ASP A 153 13.04 -2.87 -11.42
C ASP A 153 14.05 -2.21 -10.46
N GLU A 154 13.78 -2.20 -9.15
CA GLU A 154 14.64 -1.52 -8.16
C GLU A 154 15.92 -2.28 -7.82
N GLU A 155 15.91 -3.61 -7.94
CA GLU A 155 17.05 -4.46 -7.64
C GLU A 155 16.98 -5.75 -8.46
N LYS A 156 18.12 -6.25 -8.94
CA LYS A 156 18.19 -7.44 -9.82
C LYS A 156 17.53 -8.67 -9.20
N SER A 157 17.64 -8.84 -7.88
CA SER A 157 17.04 -9.97 -7.16
C SER A 157 15.51 -9.96 -7.20
N ARG A 158 14.88 -8.79 -7.42
CA ARG A 158 13.43 -8.64 -7.45
C ARG A 158 12.80 -8.90 -8.82
N ALA A 159 13.60 -9.17 -9.86
CA ALA A 159 13.10 -9.37 -11.21
C ALA A 159 12.05 -10.49 -11.32
N LYS A 160 12.13 -11.51 -10.46
CA LYS A 160 11.21 -12.66 -10.42
C LYS A 160 10.21 -12.63 -9.25
N GLU A 161 10.12 -11.50 -8.53
CA GLU A 161 9.20 -11.36 -7.41
C GLU A 161 7.74 -11.42 -7.88
N ARG A 162 6.91 -12.05 -7.05
CA ARG A 162 5.46 -12.13 -7.25
C ARG A 162 4.79 -10.93 -6.59
N VAL A 163 3.54 -10.66 -6.99
CA VAL A 163 2.71 -9.65 -6.34
C VAL A 163 2.41 -10.06 -4.89
N PHE A 164 2.08 -11.34 -4.68
CA PHE A 164 1.87 -11.93 -3.36
C PHE A 164 3.09 -12.77 -2.94
N SER A 165 3.59 -12.47 -1.74
CA SER A 165 4.70 -13.16 -1.09
C SER A 165 4.21 -13.78 0.22
N PHE A 166 3.79 -15.03 0.16
CA PHE A 166 3.32 -15.79 1.31
C PHE A 166 4.48 -16.02 2.29
N ARG A 167 4.17 -15.92 3.59
CA ARG A 167 5.12 -16.16 4.67
C ARG A 167 4.73 -17.44 5.38
N ASP A 168 5.70 -18.30 5.63
CA ASP A 168 5.51 -19.47 6.47
C ASP A 168 5.35 -19.02 7.94
N ALA A 169 4.63 -19.83 8.72
CA ALA A 169 4.60 -19.65 10.17
C ALA A 169 6.01 -19.94 10.71
N PHE A 170 6.60 -18.96 11.40
CA PHE A 170 7.86 -19.10 12.12
C PHE A 170 7.61 -19.49 13.57
#